data_AF-A0A7L4ZU16-F1
#
_entry.id   AF-A0A7L4ZU16-F1
#
_cell.length_a   1.000
_cell.length_b   1.000
_cell.length_c   1.000
_cell.angle_alpha   90.00
_cell.angle_beta   90.00
_cell.angle_gamma   90.00
#
_symmetry.space_group_name_H-M   'P 1'
#
loop_
_entity.id
_entity.type
_entity.pdbx_description
1 polymer ?
#
loop_
_entity_poly.entity_id
_entity_poly.type
_entity_poly.pdbx_seq_one_letter_code
_entity_poly.pdbx_strand_id
1 'polypeptide(L)'
;MNPKTFLRRLDQLATTRNTWLAFAPFAAVGSWLMLADARLQRLAPGLPKLDFRIHGYTAADVERLLSAYGPSGRAEYGQQTVVDTLFPVLVAAFGLLFFARTFRRWGWSGLGNMLILGCVLFLVVDLAENACIFAMLKHYPHPADGLIAAGSVLTQVKLPVLLSIYFFVVLNACVLSGKLLTSWWQALGTIRSMQSAGNDPRL
;
A
#
# COMPACT_ATOMS: atom_id res chain seq x y z
N MET A 1 23.69 -7.07 -9.78
CA MET A 1 22.97 -8.37 -9.77
C MET A 1 22.15 -8.47 -11.06
N ASN A 2 22.16 -9.61 -11.75
CA ASN A 2 21.38 -9.78 -12.99
C ASN A 2 19.86 -9.79 -12.69
N PRO A 3 19.00 -9.06 -13.44
CA PRO A 3 17.56 -9.03 -13.23
C PRO A 3 16.89 -10.41 -13.17
N LYS A 4 17.36 -11.37 -13.99
CA LYS A 4 16.85 -12.75 -13.97
C LYS A 4 17.14 -13.44 -12.64
N THR A 5 18.32 -13.19 -12.07
CA THR A 5 18.72 -13.75 -10.78
C THR A 5 17.91 -13.14 -9.63
N PHE A 6 17.61 -11.84 -9.69
CA PHE A 6 16.74 -11.17 -8.71
C PHE A 6 15.34 -11.80 -8.68
N LEU A 7 14.69 -11.87 -9.84
CA LEU A 7 13.34 -12.40 -9.95
C LEU A 7 13.24 -13.86 -9.50
N ARG A 8 14.25 -14.68 -9.79
CA ARG A 8 14.31 -16.06 -9.31
C ARG A 8 14.41 -16.15 -7.78
N ARG A 9 15.22 -15.30 -7.15
CA ARG A 9 15.31 -15.25 -5.69
C ARG A 9 14.00 -14.77 -5.07
N LEU A 10 13.36 -13.78 -5.69
CA LEU A 10 12.06 -13.28 -5.23
C LEU A 10 11.00 -14.39 -5.26
N ASP A 11 10.95 -15.20 -6.31
CA ASP A 11 10.03 -16.35 -6.38
C ASP A 11 10.26 -17.36 -5.25
N GLN A 12 11.52 -17.65 -4.93
CA GLN A 12 11.87 -18.56 -3.83
C GLN A 12 11.40 -18.00 -2.48
N LEU A 13 11.44 -16.67 -2.32
CA LEU A 13 11.00 -15.99 -1.10
C LEU A 13 9.48 -15.81 -1.04
N ALA A 14 8.76 -15.83 -2.17
CA ALA A 14 7.32 -15.58 -2.30
C ALA A 14 6.43 -16.75 -1.83
N THR A 15 6.75 -17.31 -0.66
CA THR A 15 5.98 -18.35 0.02
C THR A 15 4.76 -17.74 0.73
N THR A 16 3.72 -18.56 0.99
CA THR A 16 2.53 -18.10 1.73
C THR A 16 2.91 -17.49 3.07
N ARG A 17 3.82 -18.17 3.80
CA ARG A 17 4.33 -17.74 5.10
C ARG A 17 4.97 -16.37 5.01
N ASN A 18 5.91 -16.17 4.07
CA ASN A 18 6.63 -14.91 3.94
C ASN A 18 5.71 -13.76 3.50
N THR A 19 4.75 -14.02 2.62
CA THR A 19 3.74 -13.01 2.24
C THR A 19 2.94 -12.56 3.46
N TRP A 20 2.49 -13.47 4.33
CA TRP A 20 1.80 -13.11 5.57
C TRP A 20 2.69 -12.41 6.60
N LEU A 21 3.95 -12.84 6.73
CA LEU A 21 4.93 -12.18 7.59
C LEU A 21 5.22 -10.74 7.14
N ALA A 22 5.16 -10.45 5.84
CA ALA A 22 5.27 -9.09 5.32
C ALA A 22 3.95 -8.31 5.46
N PHE A 23 2.81 -8.97 5.28
CA PHE A 23 1.48 -8.35 5.39
C PHE A 23 1.16 -7.88 6.81
N ALA A 24 1.47 -8.68 7.83
CA ALA A 24 1.12 -8.35 9.22
C ALA A 24 1.69 -7.00 9.71
N PRO A 25 3.00 -6.70 9.58
CA PRO A 25 3.54 -5.39 9.94
C PRO A 25 3.03 -4.28 9.02
N PHE A 26 2.85 -4.54 7.72
CA PHE A 26 2.21 -3.59 6.80
C PHE A 26 0.83 -3.17 7.30
N ALA A 27 -0.04 -4.12 7.65
CA ALA A 27 -1.38 -3.86 8.14
C ALA A 27 -1.36 -3.15 9.49
N ALA A 28 -0.45 -3.52 10.40
CA ALA A 28 -0.31 -2.91 11.71
C ALA A 28 0.13 -1.43 11.61
N VAL A 29 1.18 -1.14 10.84
CA VAL A 29 1.67 0.23 10.63
C VAL A 29 0.64 1.07 9.88
N GLY A 30 0.03 0.55 8.81
CA GLY A 30 -1.02 1.24 8.09
C GLY A 30 -2.21 1.60 8.98
N SER A 31 -2.64 0.67 9.83
CA SER A 31 -3.74 0.90 10.78
C SER A 31 -3.37 1.95 11.84
N TRP A 32 -2.13 1.92 12.33
CA TRP A 32 -1.64 2.93 13.27
C TRP A 32 -1.61 4.34 12.64
N LEU A 33 -1.10 4.45 11.40
CA LEU A 33 -1.07 5.71 10.65
C LEU A 33 -2.48 6.27 10.44
N MET A 34 -3.45 5.43 10.03
CA MET A 34 -4.85 5.84 9.90
C MET A 34 -5.44 6.40 11.21
N LEU A 35 -5.12 5.77 12.35
CA LEU A 35 -5.56 6.25 13.67
C LEU A 35 -4.84 7.53 14.10
N ALA A 36 -3.57 7.69 13.75
CA ALA A 36 -2.78 8.88 14.04
C ALA A 36 -3.28 10.08 13.20
N ASP A 37 -3.59 9.87 11.92
CA ASP A 37 -4.14 10.90 11.03
C ASP A 37 -5.50 11.42 11.52
N ALA A 38 -6.33 10.55 12.08
CA ALA A 38 -7.61 10.96 12.68
C ALA A 38 -7.43 11.97 13.82
N ARG A 39 -6.28 12.00 14.48
CA ARG A 39 -5.96 12.99 15.52
C ARG A 39 -5.63 14.34 14.91
N LEU A 40 -4.77 14.39 13.88
CA LEU A 40 -4.43 15.60 13.15
C LEU A 40 -5.64 16.23 12.44
N GLN A 41 -6.54 15.40 11.89
CA GLN A 41 -7.80 15.85 11.29
C GLN A 41 -8.67 16.67 12.25
N ARG A 42 -8.60 16.40 13.56
CA ARG A 42 -9.34 17.19 14.56
C ARG A 42 -8.73 18.58 14.79
N LEU A 43 -7.44 18.76 14.51
CA LEU A 43 -6.74 20.05 14.63
C LEU A 43 -6.98 20.94 13.40
N ALA A 44 -7.15 20.35 12.22
CA ALA A 44 -7.49 21.07 11.00
C ALA A 44 -8.65 20.40 10.24
N PRO A 45 -9.90 20.50 10.74
CA PRO A 45 -11.04 19.86 10.11
C PRO A 45 -11.24 20.32 8.65
N GLY A 46 -11.44 19.36 7.75
CA GLY A 46 -11.65 19.63 6.32
C GLY A 46 -10.39 20.02 5.54
N LEU A 47 -9.22 20.03 6.19
CA LEU A 47 -7.93 20.25 5.53
C LEU A 47 -7.13 18.94 5.53
N PRO A 48 -7.13 18.18 4.41
CA PRO A 48 -6.34 16.96 4.34
C PRO A 48 -4.85 17.30 4.46
N LYS A 49 -4.11 16.37 5.10
CA LYS A 49 -2.64 16.38 5.12
C LYS A 49 -2.11 16.48 3.69
N LEU A 50 -0.93 17.07 3.54
CA LEU A 50 -0.34 17.36 2.23
C LEU A 50 -0.15 16.08 1.41
N ASP A 51 0.31 15.01 2.04
CA ASP A 51 0.58 13.67 1.49
C ASP A 51 -0.67 12.91 1.01
N PHE A 52 -1.88 13.42 1.29
CA PHE A 52 -3.15 12.86 0.80
C PHE A 52 -3.80 13.66 -0.33
N ARG A 53 -3.16 14.71 -0.82
CA ARG A 53 -3.73 15.59 -1.84
C ARG A 53 -3.41 15.07 -3.23
N ILE A 54 -4.35 14.35 -3.83
CA ILE A 54 -4.19 13.71 -5.15
C ILE A 54 -3.88 14.69 -6.29
N HIS A 55 -4.30 15.96 -6.16
CA HIS A 55 -4.03 17.03 -7.13
C HIS A 55 -2.83 17.90 -6.72
N GLY A 56 -2.06 17.48 -5.72
CA GLY A 56 -0.98 18.27 -5.15
C GLY A 56 -1.47 19.41 -4.25
N TYR A 57 -0.56 20.34 -3.98
CA TYR A 57 -0.77 21.52 -3.14
C TYR A 57 0.13 22.68 -3.55
N THR A 58 -0.26 23.87 -3.09
CA THR A 58 0.43 25.16 -3.31
C THR A 58 1.08 25.69 -2.03
N ALA A 59 1.84 26.79 -2.11
CA ALA A 59 2.36 27.46 -0.91
C ALA A 59 1.24 27.95 0.03
N ALA A 60 0.14 28.46 -0.52
CA ALA A 60 -1.03 28.87 0.26
C ALA A 60 -1.69 27.70 1.00
N ASP A 61 -1.70 26.51 0.38
CA ASP A 61 -2.19 25.29 1.03
C ASP A 61 -1.33 24.86 2.22
N VAL A 62 -0.01 24.92 2.05
CA VAL A 62 0.97 24.61 3.09
C VAL A 62 0.81 25.59 4.25
N GLU A 63 0.79 26.89 3.97
CA GLU A 63 0.58 27.92 4.99
C GLU A 63 -0.74 27.69 5.73
N ARG A 64 -1.85 27.50 5.01
CA ARG A 64 -3.17 27.28 5.60
C ARG A 64 -3.20 26.06 6.53
N LEU A 65 -2.68 24.92 6.06
CA LEU A 65 -2.67 23.68 6.86
C LEU A 65 -1.75 23.79 8.07
N LEU A 66 -0.49 24.20 7.85
CA LEU A 66 0.52 24.22 8.91
C LEU A 66 0.25 25.31 9.95
N SER A 67 -0.45 26.39 9.58
CA SER A 67 -0.96 27.38 10.51
C SER A 67 -2.12 26.82 11.34
N ALA A 68 -3.08 26.12 10.71
CA ALA A 68 -4.19 25.48 11.42
C ALA A 68 -3.73 24.42 12.43
N TYR A 69 -2.67 23.66 12.11
CA TYR A 69 -2.07 22.71 13.05
C TYR A 69 -1.41 23.35 14.27
N GLY A 70 -0.99 24.61 14.19
CA GLY A 70 -0.22 25.24 15.25
C GLY A 70 1.09 24.48 15.58
N PRO A 71 1.80 24.88 16.65
CA PRO A 71 3.07 24.25 17.01
C PRO A 71 2.93 22.75 17.34
N SER A 72 1.89 22.36 18.09
CA SER A 72 1.67 20.98 18.51
C SER A 72 1.31 20.06 17.34
N GLY A 73 0.39 20.48 16.47
CA GLY A 73 0.02 19.67 15.30
C GLY A 73 1.15 19.54 14.29
N ARG A 74 2.01 20.57 14.13
CA ARG A 74 3.23 20.45 13.30
C ARG A 74 4.24 19.46 13.88
N ALA A 75 4.41 19.44 15.19
CA ALA A 75 5.30 18.47 15.85
C ALA A 75 4.76 17.04 15.71
N GLU A 76 3.46 16.84 15.89
CA GLU A 76 2.80 15.55 15.68
C GLU A 76 2.90 15.12 14.21
N TYR A 77 2.69 16.02 13.25
CA TYR A 77 2.86 15.72 11.82
C TYR A 77 4.30 15.28 11.53
N GLY A 78 5.30 15.99 12.05
CA GLY A 78 6.70 15.59 11.87
C GLY A 78 7.02 14.20 12.43
N GLN A 79 6.48 13.86 13.61
CA GLN A 79 6.62 12.52 14.19
C GLN A 79 5.94 11.45 13.32
N GLN A 80 4.73 11.72 12.84
CA GLN A 80 4.02 10.82 11.95
C GLN A 80 4.79 10.60 10.65
N THR A 81 5.33 11.66 10.02
CA THR A 81 6.17 11.56 8.81
C THR A 81 7.41 10.68 9.03
N VAL A 82 8.03 10.73 10.22
CA VAL A 82 9.17 9.84 10.53
C VAL A 82 8.71 8.37 10.59
N VAL A 83 7.60 8.09 11.27
CA VAL A 83 7.06 6.73 11.35
C VAL A 83 6.58 6.24 9.97
N ASP A 84 6.03 7.15 9.16
CA ASP A 84 5.55 6.87 7.81
C ASP A 84 6.68 6.40 6.87
N THR A 85 7.96 6.66 7.17
CA THR A 85 9.08 6.10 6.39
C THR A 85 9.14 4.56 6.41
N LEU A 86 8.53 3.91 7.40
CA LEU A 86 8.42 2.44 7.45
C LEU A 86 7.33 1.92 6.50
N PHE A 87 6.28 2.69 6.29
CA PHE A 87 5.14 2.29 5.47
C PHE A 87 5.49 1.91 4.03
N PRO A 88 6.23 2.73 3.25
CA PRO A 88 6.60 2.37 1.88
C PRO A 88 7.50 1.14 1.81
N VAL A 89 8.35 0.92 2.82
CA VAL A 89 9.20 -0.28 2.91
C VAL A 89 8.35 -1.53 3.06
N LEU A 90 7.31 -1.44 3.91
CA LEU A 90 6.39 -2.54 4.15
C LEU A 90 5.47 -2.79 2.95
N VAL A 91 4.96 -1.73 2.28
CA VAL A 91 4.23 -1.84 1.01
C VAL A 91 5.09 -2.53 -0.04
N ALA A 92 6.36 -2.14 -0.17
CA ALA A 92 7.27 -2.76 -1.12
C ALA A 92 7.53 -4.23 -0.77
N ALA A 93 7.89 -4.54 0.48
CA ALA A 93 8.15 -5.91 0.91
C ALA A 93 6.94 -6.83 0.68
N PHE A 94 5.74 -6.40 1.09
CA PHE A 94 4.51 -7.15 0.87
C PHE A 94 4.19 -7.28 -0.62
N GLY A 95 4.17 -6.17 -1.37
CA GLY A 95 3.81 -6.15 -2.79
C GLY A 95 4.75 -7.00 -3.66
N LEU A 96 6.06 -6.95 -3.39
CA LEU A 96 7.05 -7.78 -4.09
C LEU A 96 6.73 -9.27 -3.94
N LEU A 97 6.49 -9.74 -2.72
CA LEU A 97 6.18 -11.15 -2.45
C LEU A 97 4.79 -11.54 -2.98
N PHE A 98 3.81 -10.66 -2.80
CA PHE A 98 2.43 -10.90 -3.21
C PHE A 98 2.32 -11.03 -4.74
N PHE A 99 2.83 -10.04 -5.50
CA PHE A 99 2.72 -10.04 -6.95
C PHE A 99 3.61 -11.08 -7.64
N ALA A 100 4.80 -11.39 -7.08
CA ALA A 100 5.61 -12.50 -7.57
C ALA A 100 4.87 -13.83 -7.43
N ARG A 101 4.13 -14.02 -6.33
CA ARG A 101 3.36 -15.24 -6.09
C ARG A 101 2.11 -15.36 -6.96
N THR A 102 1.31 -14.30 -7.08
CA THR A 102 -0.04 -14.41 -7.68
C THR A 102 0.01 -14.36 -9.21
N PHE A 103 0.55 -13.28 -9.79
CA PHE A 103 0.48 -13.05 -11.23
C PHE A 103 1.31 -14.04 -12.05
N ARG A 104 2.41 -14.57 -11.49
CA ARG A 104 3.19 -15.63 -12.17
C ARG A 104 2.42 -16.94 -12.27
N ARG A 105 1.66 -17.30 -11.23
CA ARG A 105 0.80 -18.49 -11.27
C ARG A 105 -0.33 -18.40 -12.28
N TRP A 106 -0.69 -17.19 -12.70
CA TRP A 106 -1.74 -16.94 -13.69
C TRP A 106 -1.18 -16.70 -15.10
N GLY A 107 0.13 -16.83 -15.30
CA GLY A 107 0.78 -16.58 -16.59
C GLY A 107 0.89 -15.10 -16.97
N TRP A 108 0.59 -14.18 -16.06
CA TRP A 108 0.57 -12.72 -16.28
C TRP A 108 1.85 -12.06 -15.76
N SER A 109 3.00 -12.65 -16.08
CA SER A 109 4.31 -12.24 -15.55
C SER A 109 4.69 -10.80 -15.92
N GLY A 110 4.25 -10.30 -17.08
CA GLY A 110 4.45 -8.91 -17.50
C GLY A 110 3.81 -7.90 -16.52
N LEU A 111 2.50 -8.04 -16.28
CA LEU A 111 1.78 -7.19 -15.32
C LEU A 111 2.33 -7.35 -13.90
N GLY A 112 2.65 -8.57 -13.48
CA GLY A 112 3.29 -8.82 -12.18
C GLY A 112 4.63 -8.08 -12.02
N ASN A 113 5.48 -8.08 -13.05
CA ASN A 113 6.75 -7.35 -13.02
C ASN A 113 6.53 -5.82 -13.02
N MET A 114 5.53 -5.31 -13.73
CA MET A 114 5.19 -3.88 -13.69
C MET A 114 4.71 -3.45 -12.30
N LEU A 115 3.89 -4.27 -11.63
CA LEU A 115 3.44 -3.99 -10.27
C LEU A 115 4.57 -4.07 -9.24
N ILE A 116 5.50 -5.03 -9.40
CA ILE A 116 6.73 -5.09 -8.60
C ILE A 116 7.56 -3.81 -8.78
N LEU A 117 7.71 -3.33 -10.01
CA LEU A 117 8.39 -2.06 -10.26
C LEU A 117 7.63 -0.88 -9.63
N GLY A 118 6.30 -0.89 -9.71
CA GLY A 118 5.43 0.09 -9.05
C GLY A 118 5.64 0.15 -7.53
N CYS A 119 5.79 -1.00 -6.88
CA CYS A 119 6.11 -1.07 -5.44
C CYS A 119 7.47 -0.41 -5.11
N VAL A 120 8.49 -0.63 -5.94
CA VAL A 120 9.80 0.03 -5.76
C VAL A 120 9.72 1.53 -6.05
N LEU A 121 8.98 1.92 -7.09
CA LEU A 121 8.75 3.32 -7.42
C LEU A 121 8.04 4.04 -6.27
N PHE A 122 6.96 3.46 -5.75
CA PHE A 122 6.25 3.99 -4.58
C PHE A 122 7.21 4.19 -3.41
N LEU A 123 8.06 3.20 -3.11
CA LEU A 123 9.02 3.31 -2.03
C LEU A 123 9.95 4.52 -2.16
N VAL A 124 10.54 4.71 -3.34
CA VAL A 124 11.48 5.81 -3.57
C VAL A 124 10.77 7.16 -3.53
N VAL A 125 9.62 7.27 -4.20
CA VAL A 125 8.87 8.54 -4.31
C VAL A 125 8.30 8.94 -2.95
N ASP A 126 7.76 8.00 -2.19
CA ASP A 126 7.17 8.28 -0.88
C ASP A 126 8.24 8.70 0.15
N LEU A 127 9.41 8.06 0.17
CA LEU A 127 10.53 8.51 1.02
C LEU A 127 11.04 9.90 0.66
N ALA A 128 11.11 10.22 -0.64
CA ALA A 128 11.50 11.55 -1.10
C ALA A 128 10.45 12.61 -0.72
N GLU A 129 9.17 12.26 -0.81
CA GLU A 129 8.06 13.14 -0.43
C GLU A 129 8.05 13.40 1.08
N ASN A 130 8.22 12.36 1.88
CA ASN A 130 8.33 12.45 3.33
C ASN A 130 9.50 13.34 3.76
N ALA A 131 10.64 13.27 3.05
CA ALA A 131 11.76 14.19 3.28
C ALA A 131 11.40 15.65 2.97
N CYS A 132 10.62 15.89 1.90
CA CYS A 132 10.13 17.23 1.55
C CYS A 132 9.17 17.77 2.62
N ILE A 133 8.22 16.96 3.08
CA ILE A 133 7.28 17.33 4.16
C ILE A 133 8.02 17.66 5.44
N PHE A 134 8.97 16.81 5.84
CA PHE A 134 9.77 17.04 7.04
C PHE A 134 10.56 18.36 6.95
N ALA A 135 11.16 18.65 5.79
CA ALA A 135 11.85 19.90 5.55
C ALA A 135 10.89 21.11 5.58
N MET A 136 9.69 21.00 5.01
CA MET A 136 8.68 22.06 5.08
C MET A 136 8.27 22.37 6.52
N LEU A 137 8.07 21.34 7.35
CA LEU A 137 7.76 21.49 8.77
C LEU A 137 8.89 22.19 9.54
N LYS A 138 10.15 21.84 9.24
CA LYS A 138 11.34 22.43 9.87
C LYS A 138 11.55 23.90 9.50
N HIS A 139 11.20 24.29 8.27
CA HIS A 139 11.39 25.65 7.76
C HIS A 139 10.13 26.52 7.81
N TYR A 140 9.02 26.03 8.35
CA TYR A 140 7.83 26.82 8.61
C TYR A 140 8.16 28.04 9.51
N PRO A 141 7.66 29.26 9.21
CA PRO A 141 6.59 29.58 8.25
C PRO A 141 7.04 29.85 6.81
N HIS A 142 8.33 29.74 6.49
CA HIS A 142 8.89 30.12 5.19
C HIS A 142 9.65 28.98 4.51
N PRO A 143 9.01 27.83 4.22
CA PRO A 143 9.63 26.80 3.38
C PRO A 143 9.84 27.35 1.95
N ALA A 144 10.93 26.92 1.30
CA ALA A 144 11.25 27.37 -0.05
C ALA A 144 10.22 26.87 -1.08
N ASP A 145 9.83 27.71 -2.04
CA ASP A 145 8.82 27.36 -3.05
C ASP A 145 9.17 26.10 -3.86
N GLY A 146 10.45 25.93 -4.20
CA GLY A 146 10.94 24.74 -4.90
C GLY A 146 10.75 23.45 -4.10
N LEU A 147 10.84 23.51 -2.77
CA LEU A 147 10.60 22.38 -1.87
C LEU A 147 9.12 22.00 -1.86
N ILE A 148 8.24 23.00 -1.80
CA ILE A 148 6.78 22.81 -1.84
C ILE A 148 6.36 22.19 -3.18
N ALA A 149 6.88 22.73 -4.29
CA ALA A 149 6.61 22.20 -5.62
C ALA A 149 7.09 20.76 -5.78
N ALA A 150 8.30 20.45 -5.31
CA ALA A 150 8.84 19.08 -5.34
C ALA A 150 7.98 18.12 -4.53
N GLY A 151 7.63 18.46 -3.28
CA GLY A 151 6.73 17.66 -2.45
C GLY A 151 5.39 17.41 -3.13
N SER A 152 4.77 18.46 -3.67
CA SER A 152 3.47 18.41 -4.36
C SER A 152 3.49 17.48 -5.57
N VAL A 153 4.55 17.51 -6.40
CA VAL A 153 4.71 16.60 -7.54
C VAL A 153 4.91 15.16 -7.06
N LEU A 154 5.73 14.94 -6.03
CA LEU A 154 5.95 13.60 -5.49
C LEU A 154 4.67 13.00 -4.92
N THR A 155 3.83 13.79 -4.22
CA THR A 155 2.51 13.36 -3.76
C THR A 155 1.61 12.93 -4.92
N GLN A 156 1.57 13.73 -6.00
CA GLN A 156 0.78 13.42 -7.20
C GLN A 156 1.26 12.16 -7.93
N VAL A 157 2.56 11.85 -7.87
CA VAL A 157 3.10 10.61 -8.46
C VAL A 157 2.84 9.40 -7.56
N LYS A 158 3.06 9.53 -6.24
CA LYS A 158 2.98 8.39 -5.31
C LYS A 158 1.56 7.84 -5.18
N LEU A 159 0.56 8.73 -5.13
CA LEU A 159 -0.81 8.33 -4.84
C LEU A 159 -1.43 7.43 -5.92
N PRO A 160 -1.37 7.74 -7.24
CA PRO A 160 -1.85 6.84 -8.28
C PRO A 160 -1.11 5.50 -8.31
N VAL A 161 0.19 5.48 -8.00
CA VAL A 161 0.98 4.25 -7.91
C VAL A 161 0.49 3.39 -6.75
N LEU A 162 0.32 3.98 -5.56
CA LEU A 162 -0.22 3.29 -4.39
C LEU A 162 -1.64 2.76 -4.63
N LEU A 163 -2.52 3.58 -5.21
CA LEU A 163 -3.88 3.19 -5.55
C LEU A 163 -3.90 2.02 -6.53
N SER A 164 -3.00 2.01 -7.51
CA SER A 164 -2.86 0.89 -8.45
C SER A 164 -2.44 -0.39 -7.72
N ILE A 165 -1.47 -0.32 -6.81
CA ILE A 165 -1.04 -1.45 -5.99
C ILE A 165 -2.23 -2.02 -5.20
N TYR A 166 -2.98 -1.17 -4.50
CA TYR A 166 -4.15 -1.60 -3.72
C TYR A 166 -5.26 -2.18 -4.56
N PHE A 167 -5.59 -1.54 -5.68
CA PHE A 167 -6.57 -2.06 -6.62
C PHE A 167 -6.23 -3.50 -7.04
N PHE A 168 -4.99 -3.76 -7.41
CA PHE A 168 -4.58 -5.10 -7.82
C PHE A 168 -4.47 -6.09 -6.65
N VAL A 169 -4.11 -5.67 -5.45
CA VAL A 169 -4.16 -6.53 -4.25
C VAL A 169 -5.60 -6.99 -4.00
N VAL A 170 -6.56 -6.07 -3.96
CA VAL A 170 -7.98 -6.37 -3.73
C VAL A 170 -8.53 -7.24 -4.86
N LEU A 171 -8.27 -6.88 -6.13
CA LEU A 171 -8.71 -7.67 -7.27
C LEU A 171 -8.18 -9.11 -7.20
N ASN A 172 -6.90 -9.28 -6.85
CA ASN A 172 -6.31 -10.63 -6.71
C ASN A 172 -6.96 -11.41 -5.56
N ALA A 173 -7.21 -10.75 -4.42
CA ALA A 173 -7.89 -11.38 -3.30
C ALA A 173 -9.31 -11.85 -3.68
N CYS A 174 -10.08 -11.01 -4.39
CA CYS A 174 -11.41 -11.38 -4.88
C CYS A 174 -11.37 -12.58 -5.84
N VAL A 175 -10.43 -12.61 -6.78
CA VAL A 175 -10.27 -13.73 -7.72
C VAL A 175 -9.89 -15.02 -6.99
N LEU A 176 -8.98 -14.96 -6.01
CA LEU A 176 -8.59 -16.12 -5.21
C LEU A 176 -9.77 -16.64 -4.37
N SER A 177 -10.52 -15.75 -3.72
CA SER A 177 -11.71 -16.09 -2.93
C SER A 177 -12.80 -16.73 -3.80
N GLY A 178 -13.04 -16.20 -5.01
CA GLY A 178 -13.98 -16.77 -5.96
C GLY A 178 -13.61 -18.20 -6.38
N LYS A 179 -12.32 -18.44 -6.68
CA LYS A 179 -11.82 -19.79 -6.99
C LYS A 179 -12.01 -20.75 -5.82
N LEU A 180 -11.71 -20.32 -4.59
CA LEU A 180 -11.94 -21.12 -3.40
C LEU A 180 -13.42 -21.50 -3.26
N LEU A 181 -14.33 -20.54 -3.37
CA LEU A 181 -15.77 -20.79 -3.29
C LEU A 181 -16.23 -21.81 -4.35
N THR A 182 -15.75 -21.71 -5.59
CA THR A 182 -16.10 -22.70 -6.63
C THR A 182 -15.58 -24.10 -6.33
N SER A 183 -14.36 -24.23 -5.80
CA SER A 183 -13.80 -25.53 -5.41
C SER A 183 -14.55 -26.15 -4.22
N TRP A 184 -14.92 -25.33 -3.23
CA TRP A 184 -15.75 -25.76 -2.10
C TRP A 184 -17.13 -26.24 -2.57
N TRP A 185 -17.76 -25.51 -3.47
CA TRP A 185 -19.06 -25.90 -4.04
C TRP A 185 -19.00 -27.25 -4.79
N GLN A 186 -17.96 -27.45 -5.59
CA GLN A 186 -17.74 -28.71 -6.31
C GLN A 186 -17.53 -29.89 -5.35
N ALA A 187 -16.73 -29.71 -4.30
CA ALA A 187 -16.48 -30.73 -3.29
C ALA A 187 -17.77 -31.16 -2.57
N LEU A 188 -18.63 -30.19 -2.21
CA LEU A 188 -19.94 -30.48 -1.60
C LEU A 188 -20.85 -31.26 -2.56
N GLY A 189 -20.84 -30.94 -3.86
CA GLY A 189 -21.55 -31.70 -4.88
C GLY A 189 -21.09 -33.16 -4.98
N THR A 190 -19.78 -33.40 -4.95
CA THR A 190 -19.20 -34.75 -4.95
C THR A 190 -19.61 -35.55 -3.70
N ILE A 191 -19.51 -34.97 -2.50
CA ILE A 191 -19.93 -35.63 -1.25
C ILE A 191 -21.41 -36.04 -1.32
N ARG A 192 -22.28 -35.16 -1.83
CA ARG A 192 -23.72 -35.43 -1.96
C ARG A 192 -23.99 -36.60 -2.91
N SER A 193 -23.27 -36.68 -4.03
CA SER A 193 -23.39 -37.80 -4.98
C SER A 193 -22.97 -39.15 -4.40
N MET A 194 -21.93 -39.17 -3.55
CA MET A 194 -21.48 -40.38 -2.86
C MET A 194 -22.49 -40.86 -1.81
N GLN A 195 -23.11 -39.94 -1.07
CA GLN A 195 -24.16 -40.29 -0.10
C GLN A 195 -25.42 -40.84 -0.79
N SER A 196 -25.82 -40.32 -1.94
CA SER A 196 -26.95 -40.87 -2.70
C SER A 196 -26.66 -42.25 -3.28
N ALA A 197 -25.40 -42.53 -3.68
CA ALA A 197 -25.01 -43.83 -4.22
C ALA A 197 -24.95 -44.94 -3.14
N GLY A 198 -24.59 -44.59 -1.90
CA GLY A 198 -24.57 -45.53 -0.78
C GLY A 198 -25.95 -45.84 -0.17
N ASN A 199 -26.98 -45.07 -0.54
CA ASN A 199 -28.36 -45.23 -0.07
C ASN A 199 -29.29 -45.85 -1.15
N ASP A 200 -28.75 -46.33 -2.26
CA ASP A 200 -29.54 -47.04 -3.28
C ASP A 200 -29.94 -48.43 -2.72
N PRO A 201 -31.23 -48.69 -2.46
CA PRO A 201 -31.69 -49.97 -1.90
C PRO A 201 -31.59 -51.16 -2.87
N ARG A 202 -30.98 -50.96 -4.04
CA ARG A 202 -30.74 -52.01 -5.05
C ARG A 202 -29.35 -52.67 -4.94
N LEU A 203 -28.52 -52.22 -3.98
CA LEU A 203 -27.31 -52.91 -3.49
C LEU A 203 -27.62 -53.57 -2.14
#